data_AF-A0A0D9V2D5-F1
#
_entry.id   AF-A0A0D9V2D5-F1
#
_cell.length_a   1.000
_cell.length_b   1.000
_cell.length_c   1.000
_cell.angle_alpha   90.00
_cell.angle_beta   90.00
_cell.angle_gamma   90.00
#
_symmetry.space_group_name_H-M   'P 1'
#
loop_
_entity.id
_entity.type
_entity.pdbx_description
1 polymer ?
#
loop_
_entity_poly.entity_id
_entity_poly.type
_entity_poly.pdbx_seq_one_letter_code
_entity_poly.pdbx_strand_id
1 'polypeptide(L)' 'MDEVARVCKVACWCVQDAESARPSMGTVVQALEGHVDVNVPPMSRLFKVGLSTISSQFFARRNG' A
#
# COMPACT_ATOMS: atom_id res chain seq x y z
N MET A 1 -9.57 13.17 -4.80
CA MET A 1 -8.44 12.21 -4.90
C MET A 1 -8.08 11.62 -3.53
N ASP A 2 -8.43 12.30 -2.44
CA ASP A 2 -7.97 11.96 -1.09
C ASP A 2 -8.53 10.65 -0.54
N GLU A 3 -9.76 10.29 -0.89
CA GLU A 3 -10.34 8.99 -0.51
C GLU A 3 -9.61 7.81 -1.15
N VAL A 4 -9.28 7.89 -2.44
CA VAL A 4 -8.48 6.87 -3.14
C VAL A 4 -7.11 6.76 -2.48
N ALA A 5 -6.46 7.89 -2.18
CA ALA A 5 -5.17 7.88 -1.49
C ALA A 5 -5.26 7.24 -0.09
N ARG A 6 -6.32 7.52 0.69
CA ARG A 6 -6.57 6.89 1.99
C ARG A 6 -6.80 5.40 1.87
N VAL A 7 -7.68 4.96 0.96
CA VAL A 7 -7.98 3.54 0.72
C VAL A 7 -6.72 2.80 0.28
N CYS A 8 -5.92 3.37 -0.63
CA CYS A 8 -4.65 2.78 -1.05
C CYS A 8 -3.65 2.67 0.10
N LYS A 9 -3.53 3.69 0.98
CA LYS A 9 -2.67 3.63 2.17
C LYS A 9 -3.11 2.52 3.12
N VAL A 10 -4.40 2.43 3.42
CA VAL A 10 -4.98 1.39 4.28
C VAL A 10 -4.73 0.00 3.70
N ALA A 11 -4.99 -0.19 2.40
CA ALA A 11 -4.73 -1.45 1.71
C ALA A 11 -3.25 -1.87 1.80
N CYS A 12 -2.33 -0.94 1.56
CA CYS A 12 -0.89 -1.15 1.70
C CYS A 12 -0.48 -1.53 3.13
N TRP A 13 -1.20 -1.05 4.15
CA TRP A 13 -0.95 -1.37 5.56
C TRP A 13 -1.43 -2.78 5.93
N CYS A 14 -2.58 -3.20 5.38
CA CYS A 14 -3.17 -4.52 5.64
C CYS A 14 -2.36 -5.67 5.02
N VAL A 15 -1.72 -5.44 3.88
CA VAL A 15 -0.96 -6.48 3.14
C VAL A 15 0.50 -6.61 3.59
N GLN A 16 0.89 -6.04 4.73
CA GLN A 16 2.26 -6.12 5.22
C GLN A 16 2.71 -7.56 5.53
N ASP A 17 3.97 -7.84 5.22
CA ASP A 17 4.62 -9.14 5.42
C ASP A 17 4.68 -9.52 6.92
N ALA A 18 4.95 -8.53 7.77
CA ALA A 18 5.01 -8.72 9.22
C ALA A 18 3.61 -8.61 9.82
N GLU A 19 3.12 -9.69 10.42
CA GLU A 19 1.82 -9.73 11.07
C GLU A 19 1.68 -8.70 12.19
N SER A 20 2.75 -8.49 12.97
CA SER A 20 2.81 -7.49 14.04
C SER A 20 2.70 -6.05 13.57
N ALA A 21 2.90 -5.80 12.27
CA ALA A 21 2.81 -4.47 11.68
C ALA A 21 1.45 -4.22 11.01
N ARG A 22 0.59 -5.26 10.92
CA ARG A 22 -0.76 -5.12 10.41
C ARG A 22 -1.63 -4.36 11.42
N PRO A 23 -2.41 -3.36 10.99
CA PRO A 23 -3.29 -2.62 11.88
C PRO A 23 -4.45 -3.50 12.38
N SER A 24 -4.98 -3.15 13.55
CA SER A 24 -6.21 -3.76 14.04
C SER A 24 -7.40 -3.41 13.15
N MET A 25 -8.42 -4.26 13.12
CA MET A 25 -9.60 -4.03 12.31
C MET A 25 -10.36 -2.75 12.72
N GLY A 26 -10.34 -2.39 14.01
CA GLY A 26 -10.87 -1.11 14.48
C GLY A 26 -10.12 0.10 13.91
N THR A 27 -8.79 0.03 13.86
CA THR A 27 -7.95 1.08 13.25
C THR A 27 -8.21 1.23 11.75
N VAL A 28 -8.40 0.10 11.04
CA VAL A 28 -8.71 0.09 9.60
C VAL A 28 -10.04 0.77 9.32
N VAL A 29 -11.10 0.47 10.10
CA VAL A 29 -12.41 1.11 9.95
C VAL A 29 -12.32 2.62 10.20
N GLN A 30 -11.70 3.02 11.31
CA GLN A 30 -11.52 4.44 11.64
C GLN A 30 -10.75 5.21 10.56
N ALA A 31 -9.75 4.59 9.95
CA ALA A 31 -8.99 5.17 8.85
C ALA A 31 -9.83 5.36 7.56
N LEU A 32 -10.64 4.36 7.21
CA LEU A 32 -11.53 4.41 6.05
C LEU A 32 -12.62 5.48 6.23
N GLU A 33 -13.19 5.55 7.43
CA GLU A 33 -14.17 6.57 7.80
C GLU A 33 -13.54 7.97 7.92
N GLY A 34 -12.20 8.07 7.97
CA GLY A 34 -11.48 9.35 8.02
C GLY A 34 -11.33 9.94 9.42
N HIS A 35 -11.61 9.16 10.46
CA HIS A 35 -11.45 9.56 11.86
C HIS A 35 -9.99 9.56 12.30
N VAL A 36 -9.11 8.82 11.61
CA VAL A 36 -7.69 8.71 11.92
C VAL A 36 -6.88 8.82 10.62
N ASP A 37 -5.85 9.67 10.61
CA ASP A 37 -4.95 9.74 9.47
C ASP A 37 -3.95 8.58 9.51
N VAL A 38 -3.81 7.91 8.38
CA VAL A 38 -2.91 6.78 8.23
C VAL A 38 -1.58 7.31 7.72
N ASN A 39 -0.58 7.29 8.60
CA ASN A 39 0.80 7.58 8.19
C ASN A 39 1.25 6.59 7.11
N VAL A 40 2.20 6.99 6.27
CA VAL A 40 2.68 6.15 5.17
C VAL A 40 3.21 4.83 5.75
N PRO A 41 2.61 3.67 5.38
CA PRO A 41 3.06 2.39 5.89
C PRO A 41 4.53 2.15 5.48
N PRO A 42 5.35 1.50 6.33
CA PRO A 42 6.70 1.11 5.93
C PRO A 42 6.63 0.30 4.64
N MET A 43 7.44 0.67 3.65
CA MET A 43 7.43 0.04 2.32
C MET A 43 7.57 -1.47 2.45
N SER A 44 6.48 -2.18 2.11
CA SER A 44 6.44 -3.64 2.07
C SER A 44 7.33 -4.17 0.94
N ARG A 45 7.95 -5.34 1.14
CA ARG A 45 8.84 -5.93 0.11
C ARG A 45 8.10 -6.22 -1.19
N LEU A 46 6.80 -6.52 -1.10
CA LEU A 46 5.90 -6.66 -2.24
C LEU A 46 5.90 -5.42 -3.15
N PHE A 47 5.87 -4.21 -2.57
CA PHE A 47 5.92 -2.98 -3.38
C PHE A 47 7.28 -2.81 -4.05
N LYS A 48 8.37 -3.18 -3.36
CA LYS A 48 9.73 -3.11 -3.90
C LYS A 48 9.94 -4.07 -5.08
N VAL A 49 9.38 -5.27 -5.01
CA VAL A 49 9.37 -6.23 -6.12
C VAL A 49 8.41 -5.78 -7.22
N GLY A 50 7.21 -5.31 -6.86
CA GLY A 50 6.24 -4.78 -7.80
C GLY A 50 6.80 -3.64 -8.65
N LEU A 51 7.50 -2.66 -8.05
CA LEU A 51 8.16 -1.59 -8.80
C LEU A 51 9.29 -2.09 -9.69
N SER A 52 10.11 -3.03 -9.24
CA SER A 52 11.20 -3.56 -10.07
C SER A 52 10.67 -4.38 -11.25
N THR A 53 9.59 -5.13 -11.04
CA THR A 53 8.88 -5.88 -12.09
C THR A 53 8.14 -4.94 -13.05
N ILE A 54 7.42 -3.94 -12.55
CA ILE A 54 6.74 -2.94 -13.38
C ILE A 54 7.76 -2.15 -14.19
N SER A 55 8.90 -1.75 -13.60
CA SER A 55 9.97 -1.07 -14.34
C SER A 55 10.55 -1.95 -15.46
N SER A 56 10.80 -3.23 -15.16
CA SER A 56 11.28 -4.21 -16.14
C SER A 56 10.26 -4.50 -17.25
N GLN A 57 8.97 -4.65 -16.91
CA GLN A 57 7.89 -4.84 -17.87
C GLN A 57 7.63 -3.58 -18.70
N PHE A 58 7.70 -2.39 -18.11
CA PHE A 58 7.56 -1.13 -18.82
C PHE A 58 8.74 -0.93 -19.80
N PHE A 59 9.96 -1.29 -19.41
CA PHE A 59 11.12 -1.29 -20.29
C PHE A 59 11.00 -2.32 -21.41
N ALA A 60 10.55 -3.55 -21.10
CA ALA A 60 10.30 -4.59 -22.10
C ALA A 60 9.21 -4.19 -23.12
N ARG A 61 8.18 -3.47 -22.67
CA ARG A 61 7.09 -2.99 -23.52
C ARG A 61 7.43 -1.73 -24.33
N ARG A 62 8.53 -1.03 -24.00
CA ARG A 62 9.01 0.17 -24.71
C ARG A 62 10.09 -0.13 -25.77
N ASN A 63 10.69 -1.33 -25.75
CA ASN A 63 11.67 -1.80 -26.74
C ASN A 63 11.14 -2.94 -27.64
N GLY A 64 9.81 -3.12 -27.70
CA GLY A 64 9.14 -4.10 -28.55
C GLY A 64 8.39 -3.44 -29.69
#